data_AF-A0A0F9MEK2-F1
#
_entry.id   AF-A0A0F9MEK2-F1
#
_cell.length_a   1.000
_cell.length_b   1.000
_cell.length_c   1.000
_cell.angle_alpha   90.00
_cell.angle_beta   90.00
_cell.angle_gamma   90.00
#
_symmetry.space_group_name_H-M   'P 1'
#
loop_
_entity.id
_entity.type
_entity.pdbx_description
1 polymer ?
#
loop_
_entity_poly.entity_id
_entity_poly.type
_entity_poly.pdbx_seq_one_letter_code
_entity_poly.pdbx_strand_id
1 'polypeptide(L)'
;MNISEKSRVVVQGITGNQGMFHTKLMLEYGTEIVAGVTPNKGGQEVYSIPVFNDVKEAKEQTGCNTSIIFVPARFTFGAVEESLLAGINTTCIITENVPVFDMLRLVEISKERDLYIIGPNCPGILIPEKIKLGIMPGDMCHYGDVAIISKSGTLSYEITKAIGNAGIGVSAFVGIGGDPVRGTTMIEAVAYCFNR
;
A
#
# COMPACT_ATOMS: atom_id res chain seq x y z
N MET A 1 -0.87 10.54 -5.51
CA MET A 1 -0.86 9.06 -5.45
C MET A 1 -1.21 8.53 -6.83
N ASN A 2 -0.66 7.37 -7.21
CA ASN A 2 -0.92 6.76 -8.53
C ASN A 2 -1.23 5.26 -8.36
N ILE A 3 -2.49 4.96 -8.03
CA ILE A 3 -2.98 3.58 -7.80
C ILE A 3 -4.24 3.35 -8.62
N SER A 4 -4.29 2.21 -9.32
CA SER A 4 -5.42 1.77 -10.15
C SER A 4 -5.44 0.24 -10.25
N GLU A 5 -6.40 -0.31 -11.00
CA GLU A 5 -6.42 -1.72 -11.38
C GLU A 5 -5.21 -2.16 -12.21
N LYS A 6 -4.44 -1.22 -12.78
CA LYS A 6 -3.21 -1.48 -13.55
C LYS A 6 -1.94 -1.40 -12.71
N SER A 7 -2.07 -1.21 -11.40
CA SER A 7 -0.94 -1.15 -10.49
C SER A 7 -0.31 -2.54 -10.35
N ARG A 8 0.97 -2.64 -10.73
CA ARG A 8 1.78 -3.86 -10.58
C ARG A 8 2.52 -3.79 -9.25
N VAL A 9 2.14 -4.66 -8.32
CA VAL A 9 2.52 -4.55 -6.92
C VAL A 9 3.75 -5.39 -6.59
N VAL A 10 4.70 -4.79 -5.85
CA VAL A 10 5.76 -5.50 -5.14
C VAL A 10 5.48 -5.52 -3.63
N VAL A 11 5.62 -6.69 -3.01
CA VAL A 11 5.45 -6.85 -1.55
C VAL A 11 6.82 -6.93 -0.87
N GLN A 12 7.18 -5.90 -0.12
CA GLN A 12 8.40 -5.90 0.68
C GLN A 12 8.14 -6.56 2.03
N GLY A 13 8.92 -7.61 2.33
CA GLY A 13 8.66 -8.49 3.48
C GLY A 13 7.69 -9.64 3.16
N ILE A 14 7.54 -10.03 1.89
CA ILE A 14 6.59 -11.07 1.42
C ILE A 14 6.74 -12.41 2.17
N THR A 15 7.95 -12.78 2.58
CA THR A 15 8.21 -14.07 3.25
C THR A 15 7.98 -14.02 4.76
N GLY A 16 7.67 -12.85 5.33
CA GLY A 16 7.30 -12.71 6.73
C GLY A 16 5.82 -13.07 6.96
N ASN A 17 5.44 -13.38 8.20
CA ASN A 17 4.08 -13.85 8.52
C ASN A 17 2.97 -12.90 8.01
N GLN A 18 3.09 -11.60 8.27
CA GLN A 18 2.11 -10.60 7.84
C GLN A 18 2.14 -10.38 6.32
N GLY A 19 3.35 -10.31 5.75
CA GLY A 19 3.52 -10.16 4.30
C GLY A 19 2.89 -11.32 3.54
N MET A 20 3.15 -12.56 3.97
CA MET A 20 2.58 -13.76 3.36
C MET A 20 1.06 -13.80 3.51
N PHE A 21 0.55 -13.59 4.73
CA PHE A 21 -0.90 -13.58 4.99
C PHE A 21 -1.64 -12.56 4.12
N HIS A 22 -1.19 -11.31 4.09
CA HIS A 22 -1.85 -10.27 3.32
C HIS A 22 -1.59 -10.38 1.81
N THR A 23 -0.45 -10.95 1.38
CA THR A 23 -0.24 -11.30 -0.04
C THR A 23 -1.32 -12.24 -0.52
N LYS A 24 -1.60 -13.31 0.24
CA LYS A 24 -2.69 -14.25 -0.09
C LYS A 24 -4.03 -13.54 -0.25
N LEU A 25 -4.41 -12.71 0.72
CA LEU A 25 -5.69 -11.98 0.69
C LEU A 25 -5.77 -10.97 -0.45
N MET A 26 -4.66 -10.32 -0.80
CA MET A 26 -4.61 -9.39 -1.93
C MET A 26 -4.71 -10.13 -3.28
N LEU A 27 -4.06 -11.30 -3.41
CA LEU A 27 -4.18 -12.17 -4.59
C LEU A 27 -5.62 -12.70 -4.75
N GLU A 28 -6.24 -13.18 -3.67
CA GLU A 28 -7.64 -13.64 -3.66
C GLU A 28 -8.62 -12.52 -4.05
N TYR A 29 -8.27 -11.28 -3.76
CA TYR A 29 -9.05 -10.11 -4.17
C TYR A 29 -8.85 -9.71 -5.64
N GLY A 30 -7.79 -10.20 -6.30
CA GLY A 30 -7.46 -9.86 -7.69
C GLY A 30 -6.39 -8.77 -7.85
N THR A 31 -5.69 -8.38 -6.80
CA THR A 31 -4.56 -7.45 -6.92
C THR A 31 -3.42 -8.07 -7.72
N GLU A 32 -2.90 -7.36 -8.73
CA GLU A 32 -1.78 -7.81 -9.55
C GLU A 32 -0.44 -7.69 -8.79
N ILE A 33 -0.11 -8.72 -8.01
CA ILE A 33 1.20 -8.83 -7.33
C ILE A 33 2.16 -9.54 -8.27
N VAL A 34 3.24 -8.86 -8.65
CA VAL A 34 4.21 -9.35 -9.64
C VAL A 34 5.56 -9.69 -9.04
N ALA A 35 5.83 -9.23 -7.82
CA ALA A 35 7.11 -9.44 -7.15
C ALA A 35 6.96 -9.44 -5.63
N GLY A 36 7.87 -10.13 -4.96
CA GLY A 36 8.13 -9.96 -3.55
C GLY A 36 9.60 -9.65 -3.29
N VAL A 37 9.89 -8.98 -2.19
CA VAL A 37 11.27 -8.68 -1.79
C VAL A 37 11.50 -9.20 -0.38
N THR A 38 12.58 -9.96 -0.20
CA THR A 38 13.14 -10.25 1.12
C THR A 38 14.65 -10.46 0.97
N PRO A 39 15.48 -9.62 1.61
CA PRO A 39 16.93 -9.76 1.54
C PRO A 39 17.40 -11.17 1.92
N ASN A 40 18.35 -11.71 1.14
CA ASN A 40 18.91 -13.06 1.28
C ASN A 40 17.93 -14.21 0.97
N LYS A 41 16.79 -13.92 0.34
CA LYS A 41 15.82 -14.92 -0.12
C LYS A 41 15.46 -14.79 -1.59
N GLY A 42 16.26 -14.04 -2.36
CA GLY A 42 16.11 -13.97 -3.81
C GLY A 42 16.15 -15.36 -4.46
N GLY A 43 15.33 -15.57 -5.49
CA GLY A 43 15.17 -16.84 -6.20
C GLY A 43 14.16 -17.81 -5.57
N GLN A 44 13.56 -17.45 -4.43
CA GLN A 44 12.40 -18.19 -3.88
C GLN A 44 11.10 -17.74 -4.53
N GLU A 45 10.01 -18.44 -4.21
CA GLU A 45 8.66 -18.04 -4.60
C GLU A 45 7.71 -18.06 -3.40
N VAL A 46 6.73 -17.17 -3.41
CA VAL A 46 5.60 -17.17 -2.46
C VAL A 46 4.32 -17.06 -3.27
N TYR A 47 3.45 -18.07 -3.23
CA TYR A 47 2.23 -18.14 -4.05
C TYR A 47 2.48 -17.97 -5.56
N SER A 48 3.57 -18.56 -6.06
CA SER A 48 4.06 -18.42 -7.45
C SER A 48 4.53 -17.00 -7.82
N ILE A 49 4.72 -16.12 -6.83
CA ILE A 49 5.31 -14.79 -7.02
C ILE A 49 6.82 -14.88 -6.77
N PRO A 50 7.67 -14.45 -7.73
CA PRO A 50 9.11 -14.47 -7.56
C PRO A 50 9.56 -13.53 -6.45
N VAL A 51 10.50 -14.00 -5.62
CA VAL A 51 11.13 -13.24 -4.56
C VAL A 51 12.50 -12.76 -5.02
N PHE A 52 12.76 -11.46 -4.84
CA PHE A 52 14.01 -10.80 -5.15
C PHE A 52 14.75 -10.38 -3.88
N ASN A 53 16.04 -10.09 -4.00
CA ASN A 53 16.82 -9.57 -2.88
C ASN A 53 16.59 -8.07 -2.66
N ASP A 54 16.34 -7.34 -3.74
CA ASP A 54 16.12 -5.89 -3.71
C ASP A 54 15.01 -5.44 -4.69
N VAL A 55 14.45 -4.25 -4.42
CA VAL A 55 13.33 -3.66 -5.18
C VAL A 55 13.77 -3.23 -6.57
N LYS A 56 15.04 -2.86 -6.76
CA LYS A 56 15.55 -2.43 -8.06
C LYS A 56 15.51 -3.61 -9.04
N GLU A 57 16.05 -4.76 -8.64
CA GLU A 57 16.00 -6.01 -9.40
C GLU A 57 14.54 -6.40 -9.69
N ALA A 58 13.68 -6.38 -8.66
CA ALA A 58 12.26 -6.69 -8.82
C ALA A 58 11.60 -5.79 -9.86
N LYS A 59 11.88 -4.48 -9.85
CA LYS A 59 11.32 -3.52 -10.81
C LYS A 59 11.84 -3.76 -12.22
N GLU A 60 13.13 -3.99 -12.41
CA GLU A 60 13.74 -4.24 -13.72
C GLU A 60 13.14 -5.48 -14.38
N GLN A 61 12.89 -6.55 -13.62
CA GLN A 61 12.38 -7.81 -14.16
C GLN A 61 10.85 -7.82 -14.31
N THR A 62 10.12 -7.14 -13.44
CA THR A 62 8.66 -7.28 -13.35
C THR A 62 7.90 -6.00 -13.68
N GLY A 63 8.56 -4.87 -13.87
CA GLY A 63 7.91 -3.59 -14.13
C GLY A 63 6.99 -3.12 -13.00
N CYS A 64 7.19 -3.60 -11.76
CA CYS A 64 6.38 -3.16 -10.62
C CYS A 64 6.49 -1.63 -10.43
N ASN A 65 5.37 -1.01 -10.11
CA ASN A 65 5.25 0.45 -9.99
C ASN A 65 4.63 0.89 -8.67
N THR A 66 4.17 -0.06 -7.86
CA THR A 66 3.52 0.15 -6.56
C THR A 66 4.15 -0.79 -5.56
N SER A 67 4.52 -0.31 -4.37
CA SER A 67 5.08 -1.13 -3.30
C SER A 67 4.18 -1.12 -2.08
N ILE A 68 4.09 -2.26 -1.39
CA ILE A 68 3.50 -2.36 -0.05
C ILE A 68 4.49 -2.95 0.94
N ILE A 69 4.55 -2.35 2.13
CA ILE A 69 5.56 -2.64 3.15
C ILE A 69 4.95 -3.43 4.30
N PHE A 70 5.44 -4.65 4.52
CA PHE A 70 5.13 -5.51 5.67
C PHE A 70 6.39 -5.88 6.48
N VAL A 71 7.30 -4.92 6.65
CA VAL A 71 8.54 -5.11 7.41
C VAL A 71 8.39 -4.54 8.84
N PRO A 72 9.10 -5.08 9.85
CA PRO A 72 9.14 -4.48 11.18
C PRO A 72 9.57 -3.01 11.18
N ALA A 73 9.10 -2.23 12.16
CA ALA A 73 9.34 -0.77 12.25
C ALA A 73 10.82 -0.37 12.08
N ARG A 74 11.73 -1.07 12.76
CA ARG A 74 13.19 -0.83 12.68
C ARG A 74 13.81 -0.99 11.28
N PHE A 75 13.12 -1.67 10.37
CA PHE A 75 13.57 -1.88 8.99
C PHE A 75 12.76 -1.06 7.98
N THR A 76 11.76 -0.31 8.42
CA THR A 76 10.83 0.40 7.53
C THR A 76 11.52 1.54 6.80
N PHE A 77 12.45 2.26 7.44
CA PHE A 77 13.21 3.32 6.77
C PHE A 77 13.93 2.79 5.53
N GLY A 78 14.75 1.75 5.69
CA GLY A 78 15.52 1.16 4.58
C GLY A 78 14.63 0.61 3.46
N ALA A 79 13.55 -0.11 3.80
CA ALA A 79 12.62 -0.67 2.82
C ALA A 79 11.88 0.42 2.00
N VAL A 80 11.45 1.50 2.66
CA VAL A 80 10.78 2.61 1.96
C VAL A 80 11.78 3.40 1.13
N GLU A 81 12.95 3.72 1.69
CA GLU A 81 14.02 4.42 0.97
C GLU A 81 14.40 3.65 -0.30
N GLU A 82 14.60 2.33 -0.20
CA GLU A 82 14.88 1.45 -1.34
C GLU A 82 13.80 1.53 -2.42
N SER A 83 12.52 1.52 -2.03
CA SER A 83 11.37 1.71 -2.94
C SER A 83 11.43 3.04 -3.69
N LEU A 84 11.69 4.13 -2.95
CA LEU A 84 11.75 5.48 -3.51
C LEU A 84 12.95 5.65 -4.44
N LEU A 85 14.12 5.11 -4.07
CA LEU A 85 15.33 5.16 -4.88
C LEU A 85 15.21 4.30 -6.15
N ALA A 86 14.49 3.18 -6.10
CA ALA A 86 14.13 2.39 -7.28
C ALA A 86 13.10 3.11 -8.19
N GLY A 87 12.52 4.23 -7.73
CA GLY A 87 11.53 5.00 -8.48
C GLY A 87 10.17 4.31 -8.53
N ILE A 88 9.75 3.64 -7.46
CA ILE A 88 8.38 3.14 -7.32
C ILE A 88 7.44 4.32 -7.11
N ASN A 89 6.44 4.46 -7.98
CA ASN A 89 5.55 5.63 -8.01
C ASN A 89 4.77 5.82 -6.71
N THR A 90 4.31 4.73 -6.09
CA THR A 90 3.57 4.80 -4.82
C THR A 90 4.00 3.69 -3.87
N THR A 91 4.38 4.06 -2.64
CA THR A 91 4.78 3.14 -1.57
C THR A 91 3.79 3.21 -0.41
N CYS A 92 3.09 2.12 -0.12
CA CYS A 92 2.14 1.99 0.97
C CYS A 92 2.78 1.34 2.19
N ILE A 93 2.81 2.05 3.31
CA ILE A 93 3.46 1.65 4.55
C ILE A 93 2.40 1.22 5.56
N ILE A 94 2.26 -0.10 5.76
CA ILE A 94 1.32 -0.65 6.73
C ILE A 94 1.88 -0.53 8.16
N THR A 95 3.20 -0.69 8.29
CA THR A 95 3.91 -0.76 9.57
C THR A 95 3.58 0.41 10.50
N GLU A 96 3.31 0.09 11.76
CA GLU A 96 3.09 1.04 12.85
C GLU A 96 4.37 1.27 13.66
N ASN A 97 4.44 2.40 14.38
CA ASN A 97 5.57 2.80 15.24
C ASN A 97 6.86 3.07 14.46
N VAL A 98 6.75 3.61 13.25
CA VAL A 98 7.91 4.11 12.51
C VAL A 98 8.43 5.38 13.20
N PRO A 99 9.73 5.52 13.49
CA PRO A 99 10.26 6.73 14.10
C PRO A 99 9.90 7.99 13.32
N VAL A 100 9.49 9.05 14.03
CA VAL A 100 9.03 10.30 13.40
C VAL A 100 10.10 10.92 12.50
N PHE A 101 11.36 10.90 12.93
CA PHE A 101 12.49 11.43 12.13
C PHE A 101 12.76 10.61 10.86
N ASP A 102 12.54 9.30 10.89
CA ASP A 102 12.65 8.45 9.71
C ASP A 102 11.56 8.83 8.70
N MET A 103 10.33 9.00 9.17
CA MET A 103 9.23 9.44 8.31
C MET A 103 9.44 10.83 7.72
N LEU A 104 9.98 11.79 8.47
CA LEU A 104 10.29 13.12 7.95
C LEU A 104 11.25 13.05 6.75
N ARG A 105 12.32 12.25 6.87
CA ARG A 105 13.29 12.03 5.79
C ARG A 105 12.67 11.34 4.58
N LEU A 106 11.86 10.30 4.81
CA LEU A 106 11.18 9.59 3.72
C LEU A 106 10.21 10.49 2.95
N VAL A 107 9.47 11.35 3.65
CA VAL A 107 8.59 12.35 3.04
C VAL A 107 9.39 13.33 2.19
N GLU A 108 10.53 13.82 2.69
CA GLU A 108 11.43 14.71 1.93
C GLU A 108 11.94 14.04 0.65
N ILE A 109 12.48 12.82 0.74
CA ILE A 109 12.94 12.03 -0.41
C ILE A 109 11.81 11.82 -1.43
N SER A 110 10.60 11.52 -0.97
CA SER A 110 9.46 11.30 -1.86
C SER A 110 9.08 12.57 -2.64
N LYS A 111 9.13 13.74 -1.99
CA LYS A 111 8.81 15.02 -2.61
C LYS A 111 9.86 15.46 -3.63
N GLU A 112 11.14 15.27 -3.31
CA GLU A 112 12.23 15.59 -4.24
C GLU A 112 12.19 14.77 -5.53
N ARG A 113 11.54 13.60 -5.48
CA ARG A 113 11.47 12.63 -6.59
C ARG A 113 10.10 12.56 -7.27
N ASP A 114 9.13 13.37 -6.85
CA ASP A 114 7.73 13.32 -7.29
C ASP A 114 7.11 11.90 -7.16
N LEU A 115 7.36 11.27 -6.01
CA LEU A 115 6.84 9.96 -5.64
C LEU A 115 5.87 10.07 -4.46
N TYR A 116 5.01 9.06 -4.29
CA TYR A 116 3.97 9.09 -3.27
C TYR A 116 4.18 8.06 -2.17
N ILE A 117 3.84 8.43 -0.94
CA ILE A 117 3.80 7.53 0.21
C ILE A 117 2.39 7.52 0.80
N ILE A 118 1.85 6.33 1.10
CA ILE A 118 0.61 6.15 1.87
C ILE A 118 0.98 5.60 3.25
N GLY A 119 0.45 6.18 4.32
CA GLY A 119 0.82 5.82 5.68
C GLY A 119 1.99 6.65 6.23
N PRO A 120 2.70 6.18 7.27
CA PRO A 120 2.68 4.83 7.85
C PRO A 120 1.45 4.59 8.73
N ASN A 121 1.43 3.47 9.46
CA ASN A 121 0.35 3.10 10.38
C ASN A 121 -1.02 3.24 9.71
N CYS A 122 -1.18 2.58 8.57
CA CYS A 122 -2.36 2.73 7.74
C CYS A 122 -2.93 1.38 7.31
N PRO A 123 -4.25 1.31 7.06
CA PRO A 123 -4.85 0.09 6.53
C PRO A 123 -4.54 -0.11 5.04
N GLY A 124 -4.03 0.92 4.35
CA GLY A 124 -3.78 0.96 2.91
C GLY A 124 -4.94 1.55 2.12
N ILE A 125 -5.08 1.12 0.86
CA ILE A 125 -6.09 1.59 -0.09
C ILE A 125 -6.87 0.41 -0.69
N LEU A 126 -8.16 0.62 -0.91
CA LEU A 126 -9.05 -0.33 -1.56
C LEU A 126 -9.86 0.42 -2.61
N ILE A 127 -9.88 -0.13 -3.83
CA ILE A 127 -10.81 0.26 -4.87
C ILE A 127 -11.68 -0.98 -5.10
N PRO A 128 -12.95 -0.95 -4.68
CA PRO A 128 -13.80 -2.14 -4.75
C PRO A 128 -13.80 -2.78 -6.14
N GLU A 129 -13.73 -4.10 -6.17
CA GLU A 129 -13.73 -4.94 -7.39
C GLU A 129 -12.52 -4.76 -8.32
N LYS A 130 -11.57 -3.89 -7.95
CA LYS A 130 -10.43 -3.52 -8.81
C LYS A 130 -9.08 -3.82 -8.17
N ILE A 131 -8.83 -3.30 -6.97
CA ILE A 131 -7.55 -3.49 -6.29
C ILE A 131 -7.68 -3.35 -4.78
N LYS A 132 -7.04 -4.25 -4.04
CA LYS A 132 -6.85 -4.18 -2.59
C LYS A 132 -5.35 -4.12 -2.31
N LEU A 133 -4.88 -2.98 -1.81
CA LEU A 133 -3.50 -2.77 -1.40
C LEU A 133 -3.47 -2.44 0.09
N GLY A 134 -3.47 -3.46 0.94
CA GLY A 134 -3.47 -3.29 2.38
C GLY A 134 -4.20 -4.39 3.16
N ILE A 135 -4.59 -4.04 4.39
CA ILE A 135 -5.04 -5.00 5.41
C ILE A 135 -6.55 -4.94 5.71
N MET A 136 -7.28 -4.01 5.11
CA MET A 136 -8.74 -3.89 5.28
C MET A 136 -9.51 -5.13 4.79
N PRO A 137 -10.70 -5.45 5.31
CA PRO A 137 -11.58 -6.45 4.69
C PRO A 137 -11.93 -6.07 3.25
N GLY A 138 -12.00 -7.03 2.33
CA GLY A 138 -12.27 -6.76 0.90
C GLY A 138 -13.77 -6.67 0.56
N ASP A 139 -14.62 -7.26 1.39
CA ASP A 139 -16.05 -7.50 1.18
C ASP A 139 -16.95 -6.47 1.89
N MET A 140 -16.44 -5.25 2.10
CA MET A 140 -17.17 -4.21 2.83
C MET A 140 -18.23 -3.49 1.99
N CYS A 141 -17.99 -3.37 0.68
CA CYS A 141 -18.81 -2.57 -0.24
C CYS A 141 -18.58 -3.00 -1.69
N HIS A 142 -19.48 -2.58 -2.58
CA HIS A 142 -19.34 -2.68 -4.03
C HIS A 142 -18.82 -1.36 -4.60
N TYR A 143 -18.40 -1.36 -5.86
CA TYR A 143 -17.91 -0.15 -6.53
C TYR A 143 -19.04 0.88 -6.72
N GLY A 144 -18.74 2.17 -6.50
CA GLY A 144 -19.70 3.26 -6.70
C GLY A 144 -19.04 4.64 -6.64
N ASP A 145 -19.77 5.65 -6.19
CA ASP A 145 -19.38 7.07 -6.35
C ASP A 145 -18.84 7.74 -5.07
N VAL A 146 -18.92 7.07 -3.91
CA VAL A 146 -18.49 7.67 -2.63
C VAL A 146 -17.03 7.34 -2.31
N ALA A 147 -16.21 8.35 -2.03
CA ALA A 147 -14.86 8.14 -1.52
C ALA A 147 -14.82 8.18 0.02
N ILE A 148 -14.09 7.24 0.63
CA ILE A 148 -13.84 7.19 2.07
C ILE A 148 -12.37 7.46 2.32
N ILE A 149 -12.05 8.52 3.07
CA ILE A 149 -10.68 8.88 3.41
C ILE A 149 -10.59 8.98 4.94
N SER A 150 -9.64 8.27 5.54
CA SER A 150 -9.57 8.17 7.00
C SER A 150 -8.14 8.06 7.54
N LYS A 151 -7.96 8.59 8.75
CA LYS A 151 -6.77 8.35 9.58
C LYS A 151 -6.87 7.05 10.39
N SER A 152 -8.09 6.63 10.73
CA SER A 152 -8.36 5.44 11.54
C SER A 152 -8.80 4.27 10.67
N GLY A 153 -8.15 3.12 10.82
CA GLY A 153 -8.50 1.87 10.13
C GLY A 153 -9.88 1.35 10.55
N THR A 154 -10.03 0.96 11.82
CA THR A 154 -11.25 0.30 12.32
C THR A 154 -12.53 1.12 12.09
N LEU A 155 -12.49 2.44 12.39
CA LEU A 155 -13.64 3.31 12.15
C LEU A 155 -14.00 3.37 10.66
N SER A 156 -13.00 3.41 9.79
CA SER A 156 -13.25 3.49 8.36
C SER A 156 -13.82 2.20 7.79
N TYR A 157 -13.48 1.03 8.35
CA TYR A 157 -14.11 -0.24 7.96
C TYR A 157 -15.59 -0.25 8.33
N GLU A 158 -15.90 0.19 9.55
CA GLU A 158 -17.27 0.25 10.05
C GLU A 158 -18.13 1.17 9.17
N ILE A 159 -17.65 2.37 8.88
CA ILE A 159 -18.37 3.31 8.00
C ILE A 159 -18.52 2.74 6.59
N THR A 160 -17.46 2.15 6.03
CA THR A 160 -17.49 1.57 4.67
C THR A 160 -18.51 0.43 4.58
N LYS A 161 -18.55 -0.44 5.60
CA LYS A 161 -19.51 -1.55 5.67
C LYS A 161 -20.94 -1.05 5.89
N ALA A 162 -21.13 -0.04 6.75
CA ALA A 162 -22.44 0.54 7.01
C ALA A 162 -23.06 1.15 5.74
N ILE A 163 -22.28 1.93 4.98
CA ILE A 163 -22.77 2.50 3.72
C ILE A 163 -22.94 1.44 2.63
N GLY A 164 -22.06 0.44 2.58
CA GLY A 164 -22.19 -0.70 1.67
C GLY A 164 -23.49 -1.49 1.89
N ASN A 165 -23.84 -1.75 3.16
CA ASN A 165 -25.10 -2.39 3.55
C ASN A 165 -26.33 -1.53 3.21
N ALA A 166 -26.18 -0.21 3.18
CA ALA A 166 -27.22 0.71 2.75
C ALA A 166 -27.34 0.83 1.22
N GLY A 167 -26.57 0.05 0.45
CA GLY A 167 -26.58 0.06 -1.01
C GLY A 167 -25.78 1.20 -1.63
N ILE A 168 -24.92 1.88 -0.86
CA ILE A 168 -24.07 2.95 -1.35
C ILE A 168 -22.70 2.38 -1.71
N GLY A 169 -22.36 2.43 -2.99
CA GLY A 169 -21.07 1.97 -3.49
C GLY A 169 -19.93 2.95 -3.22
N VAL A 170 -18.71 2.42 -3.12
CA VAL A 170 -17.50 3.19 -2.81
C VAL A 170 -16.58 3.25 -4.02
N SER A 171 -16.16 4.46 -4.38
CA SER A 171 -15.22 4.69 -5.48
C SER A 171 -13.79 4.32 -5.07
N ALA A 172 -13.38 4.75 -3.88
CA ALA A 172 -12.11 4.42 -3.26
C ALA A 172 -12.20 4.57 -1.74
N PHE A 173 -11.55 3.65 -1.03
CA PHE A 173 -11.25 3.72 0.38
C PHE A 173 -9.75 4.00 0.54
N VAL A 174 -9.38 5.08 1.23
CA VAL A 174 -7.99 5.51 1.44
C VAL A 174 -7.72 5.70 2.92
N GLY A 175 -6.96 4.79 3.51
CA GLY A 175 -6.38 4.96 4.83
C GLY A 175 -5.07 5.72 4.75
N ILE A 176 -5.06 6.99 5.14
CA ILE A 176 -3.86 7.84 5.12
C ILE A 176 -2.95 7.65 6.33
N GLY A 177 -3.43 6.95 7.36
CA GLY A 177 -2.68 6.55 8.54
C GLY A 177 -2.85 7.45 9.76
N GLY A 178 -2.57 6.85 10.92
CA GLY A 178 -2.75 7.45 12.25
C GLY A 178 -1.60 8.34 12.70
N ASP A 179 -0.39 8.11 12.17
CA ASP A 179 0.82 8.73 12.69
C ASP A 179 0.88 10.26 12.49
N PRO A 180 1.65 10.99 13.33
CA PRO A 180 1.78 12.44 13.23
C PRO A 180 2.36 12.90 11.89
N VAL A 181 3.36 12.19 11.40
CA VAL A 181 3.99 12.42 10.09
C VAL A 181 3.56 11.31 9.15
N ARG A 182 3.00 11.70 8.01
CA ARG A 182 2.46 10.82 6.98
C ARG A 182 2.93 11.29 5.61
N GLY A 183 2.98 10.36 4.66
CA GLY A 183 3.22 10.68 3.25
C GLY A 183 2.09 11.50 2.66
N THR A 184 0.95 10.85 2.47
CA THR A 184 -0.23 11.45 1.86
C THR A 184 -1.07 12.19 2.89
N THR A 185 -1.32 13.47 2.63
CA THR A 185 -2.24 14.32 3.40
C THR A 185 -3.69 14.08 3.01
N MET A 186 -4.63 14.56 3.85
CA MET A 186 -6.06 14.50 3.54
C MET A 186 -6.38 15.19 2.21
N ILE A 187 -5.74 16.34 1.93
CA ILE A 187 -5.98 17.13 0.72
C ILE A 187 -5.51 16.37 -0.52
N GLU A 188 -4.33 15.75 -0.47
CA GLU A 188 -3.82 14.94 -1.58
C GLU A 188 -4.66 13.68 -1.82
N ALA A 189 -5.18 13.06 -0.75
CA ALA A 189 -6.09 11.94 -0.87
C ALA A 189 -7.43 12.34 -1.52
N VAL A 190 -7.98 13.50 -1.15
CA VAL A 190 -9.18 14.06 -1.79
C VAL A 190 -8.90 14.32 -3.27
N ALA A 191 -7.80 15.01 -3.59
CA ALA A 191 -7.41 15.30 -4.97
C ALA A 191 -7.25 14.03 -5.82
N TYR A 192 -6.65 12.98 -5.26
CA TYR A 192 -6.57 11.68 -5.93
C TYR A 192 -7.95 11.10 -6.25
N CYS A 193 -8.90 11.16 -5.32
CA CYS A 193 -10.24 10.62 -5.54
C CYS A 193 -11.04 11.38 -6.62
N PHE A 194 -10.77 12.66 -6.82
CA PHE A 194 -11.43 13.48 -7.86
C PHE A 194 -10.84 13.30 -9.26
N ASN A 195 -9.55 12.98 -9.36
CA ASN A 195 -8.81 12.99 -10.64
C ASN A 195 -8.57 11.59 -11.23
N ARG A 196 -9.14 10.54 -10.64
CA ARG A 196 -8.95 9.14 -11.03
C ARG A 196 -10.10 8.65 -11.90
#